data_AF-A0A1H6ZDG3-F1
#
_entry.id   AF-A0A1H6ZDG3-F1
#
_cell.length_a   1.000
_cell.length_b   1.000
_cell.length_c   1.000
_cell.angle_alpha   90.00
_cell.angle_beta   90.00
_cell.angle_gamma   90.00
#
_symmetry.space_group_name_H-M   'P 1'
#
loop_
_entity.id
_entity.type
_entity.pdbx_description
1 polymer ?
#
loop_
_entity_poly.entity_id
_entity_poly.type
_entity_poly.pdbx_seq_one_letter_code
_entity_poly.pdbx_strand_id
1 'polypeptide(L)'
;MTSSPEPTPSPARERRQRVQAAETGMAVLKGLAHLGGRSSLTALSAHVGESPAKVHRYLASLMEEGLVLQDAASQHYYLGTEAIQIGLAAMRQADPIRAAEPCLIRLRESLEVTCFVAVMGNKGPTIVRFEEPGLPVTVNVRVGSVMSMLWSATGRAFLGLLDESRVLALAEQELGDATPDMRAQLDAKDPIGELRREVRQAGCASVKDTYLRGISAVAAPVYDYAGRVSAVITALGATGGFDPAVDGPIATAVRREARAASTLLGAAA
;
A
#
# COMPACT_ATOMS: atom_id res chain seq x y z
N MET A 1 -58.44 3.00 -3.46
CA MET A 1 -57.88 2.57 -2.16
C MET A 1 -57.02 1.36 -2.41
N THR A 2 -55.76 1.57 -2.77
CA THR A 2 -54.76 0.52 -3.00
C THR A 2 -53.78 0.57 -1.84
N SER A 3 -53.88 -0.37 -0.90
CA SER A 3 -52.99 -0.42 0.26
C SER A 3 -51.63 -0.97 -0.17
N SER A 4 -50.61 -0.13 -0.13
CA SER A 4 -49.22 -0.58 -0.26
C SER A 4 -48.84 -1.46 0.93
N PRO A 5 -48.16 -2.61 0.74
CA PRO A 5 -47.66 -3.39 1.85
C PRO A 5 -46.48 -2.66 2.50
N GLU A 6 -46.49 -2.55 3.83
CA GLU A 6 -45.37 -2.03 4.61
C GLU A 6 -44.11 -2.89 4.38
N PRO A 7 -42.92 -2.27 4.31
CA PRO A 7 -41.67 -3.02 4.22
C PRO A 7 -41.41 -3.70 5.57
N THR A 8 -41.45 -5.04 5.57
CA THR A 8 -41.02 -5.87 6.68
C THR A 8 -39.57 -5.51 7.06
N PRO A 9 -39.27 -5.16 8.32
CA PRO A 9 -37.90 -4.89 8.73
C PRO A 9 -37.05 -6.15 8.51
N SER A 10 -36.01 -6.01 7.68
CA SER A 10 -35.00 -7.04 7.49
C SER A 10 -34.39 -7.38 8.86
N PRO A 11 -34.31 -8.67 9.26
CA PRO A 11 -33.77 -9.03 10.56
C PRO A 11 -32.33 -8.55 10.61
N ALA A 12 -32.08 -7.63 11.56
CA ALA A 12 -30.76 -7.15 11.91
C ALA A 12 -29.79 -8.33 11.96
N ARG A 13 -28.74 -8.27 11.12
CA ARG A 13 -27.55 -9.13 11.14
C ARG A 13 -27.42 -9.81 12.49
N GLU A 14 -27.77 -11.11 12.55
CA GLU A 14 -27.49 -11.96 13.68
C GLU A 14 -26.06 -11.68 14.12
N ARG A 15 -25.96 -11.18 15.34
CA ARG A 15 -24.72 -10.81 16.00
C ARG A 15 -23.89 -12.09 16.10
N ARG A 16 -23.05 -12.36 15.08
CA ARG A 16 -22.13 -13.51 14.99
C ARG A 16 -21.63 -13.84 16.39
N GLN A 17 -21.93 -15.03 16.88
CA GLN A 17 -21.58 -15.48 18.22
C GLN A 17 -20.05 -15.50 18.33
N ARG A 18 -19.47 -14.41 18.85
CA ARG A 18 -18.02 -14.23 18.94
C ARG A 18 -17.52 -15.05 20.12
N VAL A 19 -16.48 -15.85 19.90
CA VAL A 19 -15.84 -16.63 20.96
C VAL A 19 -14.86 -15.73 21.70
N GLN A 20 -15.26 -15.23 22.86
CA GLN A 20 -14.47 -14.27 23.67
C GLN A 20 -13.04 -14.78 23.98
N ALA A 21 -12.88 -16.09 24.17
CA ALA A 21 -11.56 -16.69 24.39
C ALA A 21 -10.64 -16.55 23.17
N ALA A 22 -11.17 -16.70 21.96
CA ALA A 22 -10.40 -16.51 20.72
C ALA A 22 -10.01 -15.04 20.54
N GLU A 23 -10.90 -14.09 20.84
CA GLU A 23 -10.60 -12.66 20.78
C GLU A 23 -9.47 -12.29 21.75
N THR A 24 -9.53 -12.79 22.99
CA THR A 24 -8.51 -12.47 24.01
C THR A 24 -7.17 -13.13 23.67
N GLY A 25 -7.16 -14.40 23.27
CA GLY A 25 -5.92 -15.08 22.86
C GLY A 25 -5.24 -14.38 21.69
N MET A 26 -6.03 -13.94 20.70
CA MET A 26 -5.52 -13.15 19.58
C MET A 26 -5.03 -11.77 20.01
N ALA A 27 -5.68 -11.11 20.96
CA ALA A 27 -5.21 -9.84 21.52
C ALA A 27 -3.85 -9.98 22.22
N VAL A 28 -3.64 -11.07 22.98
CA VAL A 28 -2.36 -11.38 23.61
C VAL A 28 -1.26 -11.62 22.57
N LEU A 29 -1.51 -12.45 21.55
CA LEU A 29 -0.54 -12.72 20.49
C LEU A 29 -0.19 -11.46 19.69
N LYS A 30 -1.20 -10.66 19.31
CA LYS A 30 -1.01 -9.37 18.64
C LYS A 30 -0.26 -8.39 19.54
N GLY A 31 -0.60 -8.29 20.81
CA GLY A 31 0.08 -7.40 21.76
C GLY A 31 1.57 -7.72 21.86
N LEU A 32 1.92 -9.01 21.89
CA LEU A 32 3.32 -9.43 21.88
C LEU A 32 4.05 -9.00 20.60
N ALA A 33 3.40 -9.12 19.43
CA ALA A 33 3.94 -8.64 18.16
C ALA A 33 4.15 -7.10 18.15
N HIS A 34 3.18 -6.33 18.64
CA HIS A 34 3.28 -4.86 18.72
C HIS A 34 4.39 -4.38 19.67
N LEU A 35 4.69 -5.15 20.72
CA LEU A 35 5.78 -4.88 21.66
C LEU A 35 7.17 -5.33 21.13
N GLY A 36 7.29 -5.59 19.83
CA GLY A 36 8.56 -6.00 19.21
C GLY A 36 8.81 -7.51 19.27
N GLY A 37 7.78 -8.32 19.55
CA GLY A 37 7.86 -9.78 19.55
C GLY A 37 8.39 -10.39 20.84
N ARG A 38 8.70 -9.58 21.86
CA ARG A 38 9.19 -10.03 23.17
C ARG A 38 8.70 -9.11 24.28
N SER A 39 8.17 -9.65 25.38
CA SER A 39 7.66 -8.84 26.49
C SER A 39 7.61 -9.61 27.82
N SER A 40 7.69 -8.89 28.94
CA SER A 40 7.28 -9.41 30.25
C SER A 40 5.76 -9.55 30.33
N LEU A 41 5.27 -10.38 31.26
CA LEU A 41 3.83 -10.52 31.54
C LEU A 41 3.20 -9.16 31.89
N THR A 42 3.85 -8.40 32.78
CA THR A 42 3.33 -7.11 33.26
C THR A 42 3.15 -6.10 32.12
N ALA A 43 4.17 -5.96 31.26
CA ALA A 43 4.09 -5.03 30.13
C ALA A 43 3.04 -5.48 29.11
N LEU A 44 2.95 -6.78 28.83
CA LEU A 44 1.97 -7.32 27.90
C LEU A 44 0.53 -7.14 28.43
N SER A 45 0.30 -7.47 29.70
CA SER A 45 -0.99 -7.26 30.37
C SER A 45 -1.44 -5.81 30.38
N ALA A 46 -0.52 -4.88 30.64
CA ALA A 46 -0.79 -3.45 30.55
C ALA A 46 -1.15 -3.03 29.12
N HIS A 47 -0.44 -3.55 28.12
CA HIS A 47 -0.70 -3.25 26.70
C HIS A 47 -2.06 -3.77 26.23
N VAL A 48 -2.46 -4.99 26.63
CA VAL A 48 -3.76 -5.57 26.22
C VAL A 48 -4.94 -5.12 27.09
N GLY A 49 -4.68 -4.45 28.23
CA GLY A 49 -5.72 -3.99 29.16
C GLY A 49 -6.40 -5.11 29.96
N GLU A 50 -5.67 -6.19 30.25
CA GLU A 50 -6.20 -7.39 30.92
C GLU A 50 -5.36 -7.78 32.15
N SER A 51 -5.97 -8.48 33.12
CA SER A 51 -5.23 -8.90 34.32
C SER A 51 -4.08 -9.86 34.01
N PRO A 52 -2.95 -9.81 34.76
CA PRO A 52 -1.82 -10.74 34.59
C PRO A 52 -2.22 -12.21 34.66
N ALA A 53 -3.09 -12.58 35.59
CA ALA A 53 -3.58 -13.95 35.73
C ALA A 53 -4.33 -14.43 34.47
N LYS A 54 -5.16 -13.57 33.88
CA LYS A 54 -5.89 -13.88 32.65
C LYS A 54 -4.94 -14.01 31.46
N VAL A 55 -4.03 -13.05 31.27
CA VAL A 55 -3.04 -13.09 30.17
C VAL A 55 -2.13 -14.31 30.27
N HIS A 56 -1.66 -14.64 31.48
CA HIS A 56 -0.84 -15.83 31.73
C HIS A 56 -1.52 -17.11 31.26
N ARG A 57 -2.83 -17.28 31.53
CA ARG A 57 -3.58 -18.45 31.07
C ARG A 57 -3.63 -18.57 29.55
N TYR A 58 -3.79 -17.45 28.83
CA TYR A 58 -3.74 -17.45 27.37
C TYR A 58 -2.32 -17.72 26.84
N LEU A 59 -1.29 -17.16 27.49
CA LEU A 59 0.10 -17.45 27.14
C LEU A 59 0.42 -18.94 27.32
N ALA A 60 -0.08 -19.59 28.37
CA ALA A 60 0.07 -21.04 28.55
C ALA A 60 -0.46 -21.83 27.36
N SER A 61 -1.70 -21.56 26.93
CA SER A 61 -2.27 -22.22 25.75
C SER A 61 -1.51 -21.88 24.46
N LEU A 62 -1.08 -20.62 24.28
CA LEU A 62 -0.28 -20.24 23.11
C LEU A 62 1.12 -20.89 23.11
N MET A 63 1.67 -21.21 24.29
CA MET A 63 2.92 -21.96 24.42
C MET A 63 2.74 -23.44 24.09
N GLU A 64 1.62 -24.05 24.50
CA GLU A 64 1.28 -25.43 24.12
C GLU A 64 1.17 -25.60 22.60
N GLU A 65 0.63 -24.59 21.91
CA GLU A 65 0.53 -24.56 20.43
C GLU A 65 1.82 -24.04 19.73
N GLY A 66 2.88 -23.73 20.48
CA GLY A 66 4.17 -23.27 19.92
C GLY A 66 4.16 -21.86 19.30
N LEU A 67 3.08 -21.10 19.48
CA LEU A 67 2.94 -19.71 19.01
C LEU A 67 3.71 -18.72 19.88
N VAL A 68 3.88 -19.04 21.15
CA VAL A 68 4.64 -18.27 22.12
C VAL A 68 5.65 -19.20 22.79
N LEU A 69 6.78 -18.66 23.21
CA LEU A 69 7.76 -19.33 24.06
C LEU A 69 8.10 -18.41 25.24
N GLN A 70 8.65 -18.99 26.30
CA GLN A 70 9.13 -18.24 27.45
C GLN A 70 10.62 -18.47 27.67
N ASP A 71 11.35 -17.40 27.87
CA ASP A 71 12.78 -17.43 28.17
C ASP A 71 12.99 -17.78 29.64
N ALA A 72 13.73 -18.86 29.92
CA ALA A 72 13.87 -19.37 31.28
C ALA A 72 14.60 -18.40 32.24
N ALA A 73 15.53 -17.59 31.74
CA ALA A 73 16.33 -16.69 32.56
C ALA A 73 15.59 -15.37 32.85
N SER A 74 15.04 -14.75 31.80
CA SER A 74 14.39 -13.44 31.87
C SER A 74 12.89 -13.52 32.15
N GLN A 75 12.28 -14.71 32.05
CA GLN A 75 10.83 -14.93 32.15
C GLN A 75 10.00 -14.15 31.12
N HIS A 76 10.65 -13.59 30.09
CA HIS A 76 9.96 -12.88 29.01
C HIS A 76 9.35 -13.88 28.04
N TYR A 77 8.14 -13.54 27.58
CA TYR A 77 7.47 -14.24 26.50
C TYR A 77 7.95 -13.69 25.16
N TYR A 78 8.04 -14.54 24.15
CA TYR A 78 8.39 -14.15 22.78
C TYR A 78 7.67 -15.02 21.75
N LEU A 79 7.56 -14.55 20.51
CA LEU A 79 6.94 -15.30 19.42
C LEU A 79 7.71 -16.59 19.13
N GLY A 80 7.01 -17.73 19.09
CA GLY A 80 7.56 -19.05 18.83
C GLY A 80 7.66 -19.40 17.35
N THR A 81 8.19 -20.60 17.06
CA THR A 81 8.40 -21.08 15.69
C THR A 81 7.10 -21.19 14.89
N GLU A 82 5.97 -21.52 15.53
CA GLU A 82 4.68 -21.63 14.84
C GLU A 82 4.22 -20.26 14.29
N ALA A 83 4.51 -19.18 15.03
CA ALA A 83 4.23 -17.83 14.56
C ALA A 83 5.01 -17.47 13.29
N ILE A 84 6.25 -17.98 13.15
CA ILE A 84 7.06 -17.83 11.93
C ILE A 84 6.40 -18.59 10.77
N GLN A 85 5.95 -19.83 10.98
CA GLN A 85 5.32 -20.63 9.92
C GLN A 85 4.03 -19.98 9.39
N ILE A 86 3.17 -19.51 10.29
CA ILE A 86 1.95 -18.78 9.93
C ILE A 86 2.30 -17.48 9.20
N GLY A 87 3.26 -16.71 9.71
CA GLY A 87 3.73 -15.49 9.08
C GLY A 87 4.26 -15.72 7.66
N LEU A 88 5.09 -16.75 7.46
CA LEU A 88 5.60 -17.15 6.14
C LEU A 88 4.47 -17.55 5.19
N ALA A 89 3.47 -18.30 5.69
CA ALA A 89 2.30 -18.69 4.90
C ALA A 89 1.45 -17.48 4.46
N ALA A 90 1.30 -16.48 5.33
CA ALA A 90 0.62 -15.23 5.01
C ALA A 90 1.44 -14.39 4.00
N MET A 91 2.75 -14.26 4.20
CA MET A 91 3.62 -13.50 3.29
C MET A 91 3.67 -14.09 1.88
N ARG A 92 3.59 -15.42 1.74
CA ARG A 92 3.47 -16.06 0.41
C ARG A 92 2.20 -15.66 -0.36
N GLN A 93 1.17 -15.18 0.33
CA GLN A 93 -0.08 -14.72 -0.26
C GLN A 93 -0.12 -13.20 -0.48
N ALA A 94 0.86 -12.46 0.07
CA ALA A 94 0.95 -11.01 -0.03
C ALA A 94 1.45 -10.60 -1.43
N ASP A 95 0.55 -10.66 -2.41
CA ASP A 95 0.81 -10.27 -3.79
C ASP A 95 0.33 -8.82 -4.02
N PRO A 96 1.24 -7.88 -4.32
CA PRO A 96 0.87 -6.47 -4.53
C PRO A 96 -0.05 -6.25 -5.72
N ILE A 97 -0.01 -7.11 -6.75
CA ILE A 97 -0.87 -7.01 -7.93
C ILE A 97 -2.31 -7.37 -7.54
N ARG A 98 -2.48 -8.50 -6.83
CA ARG A 98 -3.80 -8.93 -6.33
C ARG A 98 -4.38 -7.96 -5.31
N ALA A 99 -3.54 -7.36 -4.47
CA ALA A 99 -3.97 -6.32 -3.53
C ALA A 99 -4.44 -5.04 -4.24
N ALA A 100 -3.80 -4.67 -5.35
CA ALA A 100 -4.14 -3.48 -6.13
C ALA A 100 -5.37 -3.66 -7.04
N GLU A 101 -5.68 -4.87 -7.51
CA GLU A 101 -6.78 -5.10 -8.46
C GLU A 101 -8.15 -4.52 -8.02
N PRO A 102 -8.68 -4.79 -6.81
CA PRO A 102 -9.95 -4.20 -6.39
C PRO A 102 -9.86 -2.68 -6.20
N CYS A 103 -8.65 -2.15 -5.98
CA CYS A 103 -8.39 -0.72 -5.87
C CYS A 103 -8.51 -0.02 -7.23
N LEU A 104 -7.97 -0.64 -8.29
CA LEU A 104 -8.07 -0.12 -9.66
C LEU A 104 -9.52 -0.04 -10.14
N ILE A 105 -10.32 -1.06 -9.85
CA ILE A 105 -11.75 -1.08 -10.20
C ILE A 105 -12.48 0.09 -9.54
N ARG A 106 -12.31 0.29 -8.22
CA ARG A 106 -12.94 1.41 -7.51
C ARG A 106 -12.47 2.78 -8.01
N LEU A 107 -11.19 2.93 -8.35
CA LEU A 107 -10.68 4.19 -8.92
C LEU A 107 -11.31 4.47 -10.28
N ARG A 108 -11.35 3.47 -11.16
CA ARG A 108 -12.00 3.58 -12.47
C ARG A 108 -13.47 3.97 -12.33
N GLU A 109 -14.22 3.31 -11.44
CA GLU A 109 -15.65 3.60 -11.23
C GLU A 109 -15.90 5.00 -10.65
N SER A 110 -15.02 5.47 -9.77
CA SER A 110 -15.21 6.76 -9.08
C SER A 110 -14.65 7.96 -9.82
N LEU A 111 -13.60 7.78 -10.61
CA LEU A 111 -12.90 8.86 -11.31
C LEU A 111 -13.16 8.88 -12.82
N GLU A 112 -13.67 7.78 -13.39
CA GLU A 112 -13.87 7.62 -14.84
C GLU A 112 -12.58 7.84 -15.67
N VAL A 113 -11.42 7.57 -15.07
CA VAL A 113 -10.10 7.68 -15.71
C VAL A 113 -9.40 6.33 -15.77
N THR A 114 -8.38 6.25 -16.62
CA THR A 114 -7.52 5.08 -16.73
C THR A 114 -6.67 4.93 -15.47
N CYS A 115 -6.68 3.73 -14.90
CA CYS A 115 -5.94 3.40 -13.68
C CYS A 115 -5.11 2.13 -13.87
N PHE A 116 -3.92 2.08 -13.29
CA PHE A 116 -3.07 0.91 -13.39
C PHE A 116 -2.14 0.74 -12.20
N VAL A 117 -1.57 -0.46 -12.09
CA VAL A 117 -0.52 -0.76 -11.13
C VAL A 117 0.76 -1.15 -11.87
N ALA A 118 1.88 -0.64 -11.39
CA ALA A 118 3.21 -0.91 -11.89
C ALA A 118 4.13 -1.41 -10.79
N VAL A 119 5.14 -2.19 -11.19
CA VAL A 119 6.22 -2.68 -10.33
C VAL A 119 7.58 -2.24 -10.89
N MET A 120 8.60 -2.13 -10.04
CA MET A 120 9.95 -1.79 -10.49
C MET A 120 10.58 -2.97 -11.25
N GLY A 121 10.58 -2.90 -12.58
CA GLY A 121 11.22 -3.88 -13.46
C GLY A 121 12.68 -3.55 -13.75
N ASN A 122 13.38 -4.45 -14.44
CA ASN A 122 14.81 -4.30 -14.76
C ASN A 122 15.15 -3.07 -15.61
N LYS A 123 14.20 -2.58 -16.38
CA LYS A 123 14.36 -1.40 -17.26
C LYS A 123 13.66 -0.15 -16.73
N GLY A 124 13.07 -0.21 -15.54
CA GLY A 124 12.23 0.84 -14.97
C GLY A 124 10.85 0.33 -14.54
N PRO A 125 9.97 1.24 -14.09
CA PRO A 125 8.62 0.90 -13.68
C PRO A 125 7.82 0.30 -14.83
N THR A 126 7.28 -0.89 -14.64
CA THR A 126 6.55 -1.62 -15.69
C THR A 126 5.10 -1.81 -15.27
N ILE A 127 4.17 -1.47 -16.15
CA ILE A 127 2.74 -1.70 -15.95
C ILE A 127 2.47 -3.22 -15.98
N VAL A 128 1.82 -3.74 -14.93
CA VAL A 128 1.52 -5.18 -14.82
C VAL A 128 0.02 -5.48 -14.85
N ARG A 129 -0.82 -4.51 -14.46
CA ARG A 129 -2.28 -4.61 -14.56
C ARG A 129 -2.86 -3.22 -14.76
N PHE A 130 -3.95 -3.15 -15.52
CA PHE A 130 -4.47 -1.92 -16.11
C PHE A 130 -6.00 -2.01 -16.22
N GLU A 131 -6.71 -0.92 -15.94
CA GLU A 131 -8.17 -0.76 -15.98
C GLU A 131 -8.52 0.53 -16.74
N GLU A 132 -9.39 0.43 -17.74
CA GLU A 132 -9.80 1.55 -18.59
C GLU A 132 -11.27 1.93 -18.36
N PRO A 133 -11.63 3.22 -18.41
CA PRO A 133 -13.02 3.64 -18.42
C PRO A 133 -13.72 3.19 -19.71
N GLY A 134 -15.06 3.18 -19.69
CA GLY A 134 -15.86 2.75 -20.84
C GLY A 134 -15.76 3.69 -22.07
N LEU A 135 -15.35 4.95 -21.86
CA LEU A 135 -15.07 5.94 -22.90
C LEU A 135 -13.56 6.14 -22.97
N PRO A 136 -12.84 5.55 -23.94
CA PRO A 136 -11.39 5.59 -23.93
C PRO A 136 -10.89 7.00 -24.27
N VAL A 137 -10.17 7.62 -23.34
CA VAL A 137 -9.09 8.54 -23.74
C VAL A 137 -7.98 7.65 -24.26
N THR A 138 -7.65 7.72 -25.55
CA THR A 138 -6.60 6.90 -26.15
C THR A 138 -5.23 7.30 -25.58
N VAL A 139 -4.84 6.68 -24.48
CA VAL A 139 -3.49 6.80 -23.92
C VAL A 139 -2.71 5.56 -24.35
N ASN A 140 -1.61 5.74 -25.06
CA ASN A 140 -0.82 4.64 -25.62
C ASN A 140 0.07 3.94 -24.58
N VAL A 141 -0.52 3.52 -23.47
CA VAL A 141 0.10 2.69 -22.44
C VAL A 141 -0.66 1.37 -22.31
N ARG A 142 0.07 0.29 -22.08
CA ARG A 142 -0.48 -1.07 -21.98
C ARG A 142 0.30 -1.88 -20.96
N VAL A 143 -0.22 -3.03 -20.58
CA VAL A 143 0.55 -4.01 -19.80
C VAL A 143 1.88 -4.31 -20.52
N GLY A 144 2.98 -4.25 -19.77
CA GLY A 144 4.35 -4.38 -20.29
C GLY A 144 5.00 -3.06 -20.71
N SER A 145 4.26 -1.94 -20.78
CA SER A 145 4.87 -0.62 -20.98
C SER A 145 5.81 -0.27 -19.83
N VAL A 146 7.00 0.24 -20.17
CA VAL A 146 7.98 0.76 -19.21
C VAL A 146 7.83 2.28 -19.14
N MET A 147 7.57 2.78 -17.94
CA MET A 147 7.35 4.19 -17.66
C MET A 147 8.68 4.90 -17.41
N SER A 148 8.76 6.16 -17.83
CA SER A 148 9.89 7.05 -17.55
C SER A 148 10.11 7.21 -16.04
N MET A 149 11.36 7.11 -15.57
CA MET A 149 11.74 7.38 -14.17
C MET A 149 11.52 8.83 -13.81
N LEU A 150 11.83 9.74 -14.73
CA LEU A 150 11.87 11.17 -14.43
C LEU A 150 10.62 11.94 -14.86
N TRP A 151 9.93 11.54 -15.93
CA TRP A 151 8.83 12.31 -16.52
C TRP A 151 7.46 11.73 -16.21
N SER A 152 7.36 10.46 -15.78
CA SER A 152 6.08 9.88 -15.38
C SER A 152 5.86 10.00 -13.87
N ALA A 153 4.61 10.17 -13.44
CA ALA A 153 4.27 10.11 -12.01
C ALA A 153 4.66 8.75 -11.41
N THR A 154 4.43 7.65 -12.12
CA THR A 154 4.77 6.30 -11.67
C THR A 154 6.27 6.17 -11.38
N GLY A 155 7.14 6.64 -12.28
CA GLY A 155 8.58 6.60 -12.10
C GLY A 155 9.07 7.51 -10.99
N ARG A 156 8.54 8.73 -10.91
CA ARG A 156 8.84 9.67 -9.81
C ARG A 156 8.46 9.06 -8.45
N ALA A 157 7.32 8.38 -8.36
CA ALA A 157 6.90 7.71 -7.13
C ALA A 157 7.92 6.65 -6.67
N PHE A 158 8.41 5.81 -7.60
CA PHE A 158 9.48 4.87 -7.28
C PHE A 158 10.81 5.57 -6.95
N LEU A 159 11.21 6.57 -7.73
CA LEU A 159 12.46 7.33 -7.55
C LEU A 159 12.55 7.98 -6.17
N GLY A 160 11.44 8.58 -5.73
CA GLY A 160 11.36 9.26 -4.44
C GLY A 160 11.50 8.33 -3.24
N LEU A 161 11.08 7.07 -3.37
CA LEU A 161 10.85 6.19 -2.24
C LEU A 161 11.77 4.97 -2.20
N LEU A 162 12.30 4.54 -3.34
CA LEU A 162 13.35 3.52 -3.38
C LEU A 162 14.72 4.18 -3.20
N ASP A 163 15.54 3.57 -2.34
CA ASP A 163 16.93 3.95 -2.12
C ASP A 163 17.88 2.87 -2.64
N GLU A 164 17.61 2.45 -3.88
CA GLU A 164 18.40 1.45 -4.58
C GLU A 164 19.31 2.12 -5.60
N SER A 165 20.59 1.74 -5.62
CA SER A 165 21.58 2.27 -6.59
C SER A 165 21.13 2.09 -8.04
N ARG A 166 20.42 0.99 -8.34
CA ARG A 166 19.86 0.73 -9.67
C ARG A 166 18.81 1.76 -10.08
N VAL A 167 17.95 2.17 -9.15
CA VAL A 167 16.87 3.15 -9.41
C VAL A 167 17.48 4.51 -9.73
N LEU A 168 18.51 4.90 -8.99
CA LEU A 168 19.28 6.13 -9.27
C LEU A 168 19.99 6.06 -10.62
N ALA A 169 20.66 4.95 -10.93
CA ALA A 169 21.35 4.78 -12.21
C ALA A 169 20.40 4.87 -13.41
N LEU A 170 19.19 4.31 -13.32
CA LEU A 170 18.17 4.44 -14.37
C LEU A 170 17.72 5.89 -14.55
N ALA A 171 17.53 6.63 -13.45
CA ALA A 171 17.18 8.04 -13.46
C ALA A 171 18.32 8.90 -14.05
N GLU A 172 19.57 8.65 -13.67
CA GLU A 172 20.75 9.34 -14.20
C GLU A 172 20.95 9.08 -15.69
N GLN A 173 20.75 7.84 -16.14
CA GLN A 173 20.80 7.49 -17.55
C GLN A 173 19.74 8.25 -18.34
N GLU A 174 18.48 8.24 -17.88
CA GLU A 174 17.40 8.97 -18.55
C GLU A 174 17.64 10.49 -18.57
N LEU A 175 18.23 11.06 -17.52
CA LEU A 175 18.64 12.46 -17.49
C LEU A 175 19.74 12.76 -18.51
N GLY A 176 20.70 11.84 -18.64
CA GLY A 176 21.79 11.89 -19.63
C GLY A 176 21.27 11.93 -21.06
N ASP A 177 20.25 11.13 -21.36
CA ASP A 177 19.63 11.03 -22.69
C ASP A 177 18.61 12.15 -22.98
N ALA A 178 18.22 12.94 -21.97
CA ALA A 178 17.21 13.99 -22.10
C ALA A 178 17.70 15.18 -22.95
N THR A 179 16.81 15.68 -23.82
CA THR A 179 17.06 16.89 -24.60
C THR A 179 17.11 18.14 -23.70
N PRO A 180 17.71 19.26 -24.16
CA PRO A 180 17.71 20.51 -23.40
C PRO A 180 16.31 20.97 -22.96
N ASP A 181 15.31 20.86 -23.84
CA ASP A 181 13.91 21.24 -23.55
C ASP A 181 13.26 20.35 -22.48
N MET A 182 13.65 19.07 -22.41
CA MET A 182 13.18 18.16 -21.38
C MET A 182 13.86 18.47 -20.03
N ARG A 183 15.17 18.72 -20.04
CA ARG A 183 15.91 19.10 -18.82
C ARG A 183 15.43 20.43 -18.24
N ALA A 184 14.99 21.36 -19.08
CA ALA A 184 14.44 22.64 -18.65
C ALA A 184 13.12 22.52 -17.84
N GLN A 185 12.46 21.35 -17.85
CA GLN A 185 11.26 21.08 -17.05
C GLN A 185 11.57 20.65 -15.61
N LEU A 186 12.84 20.61 -15.23
CA LEU A 186 13.30 20.15 -13.92
C LEU A 186 14.07 21.23 -13.19
N ASP A 187 14.33 20.97 -11.91
CA ASP A 187 15.26 21.78 -11.15
C ASP A 187 16.65 21.81 -11.83
N ALA A 188 17.23 23.00 -11.93
CA ALA A 188 18.47 23.22 -12.66
C ALA A 188 19.73 22.74 -11.92
N LYS A 189 19.67 22.60 -10.59
CA LYS A 189 20.83 22.27 -9.74
C LYS A 189 20.82 20.81 -9.32
N ASP A 190 19.67 20.29 -8.94
CA ASP A 190 19.48 18.94 -8.43
C ASP A 190 18.18 18.32 -9.00
N PRO A 191 18.15 17.99 -10.30
CA PRO A 191 16.94 17.50 -10.97
C PRO A 191 16.36 16.25 -10.32
N ILE A 192 17.21 15.29 -9.93
CA ILE A 192 16.78 14.03 -9.33
C ILE A 192 16.42 14.23 -7.86
N GLY A 193 17.26 14.92 -7.09
CA GLY A 193 17.03 15.08 -5.66
C GLY A 193 15.78 15.92 -5.36
N GLU A 194 15.45 16.92 -6.18
CA GLU A 194 14.22 17.69 -6.01
C GLU A 194 12.97 16.83 -6.22
N LEU A 195 12.92 16.05 -7.32
CA LEU A 195 11.83 15.10 -7.55
C LEU A 195 11.66 14.12 -6.38
N ARG A 196 12.77 13.63 -5.80
CA ARG A 196 12.70 12.75 -4.63
C ARG A 196 12.12 13.46 -3.41
N ARG A 197 12.50 14.73 -3.17
CA ARG A 197 11.98 15.54 -2.06
C ARG A 197 10.48 15.79 -2.20
N GLU A 198 10.03 16.21 -3.39
CA GLU A 198 8.61 16.45 -3.69
C GLU A 198 7.75 15.23 -3.37
N VAL A 199 8.16 14.06 -3.87
CA VAL A 199 7.43 12.80 -3.66
C VAL A 199 7.38 12.40 -2.19
N ARG A 200 8.48 12.53 -1.45
CA ARG A 200 8.53 12.21 -0.02
C ARG A 200 7.64 13.15 0.80
N GLN A 201 7.60 14.43 0.43
CA GLN A 201 6.77 15.43 1.12
C GLN A 201 5.29 15.22 0.84
N ALA A 202 4.90 14.95 -0.41
CA ALA A 202 3.51 14.78 -0.81
C ALA A 202 2.96 13.38 -0.48
N GLY A 203 3.82 12.36 -0.38
CA GLY A 203 3.42 10.96 -0.25
C GLY A 203 2.77 10.39 -1.53
N CYS A 204 2.92 11.09 -2.64
CA CYS A 204 2.53 10.70 -3.99
C CYS A 204 3.38 11.49 -5.00
N ALA A 205 3.38 11.05 -6.25
CA ALA A 205 3.94 11.80 -7.36
C ALA A 205 2.80 12.31 -8.25
N SER A 206 2.95 13.51 -8.79
CA SER A 206 2.04 14.06 -9.78
C SER A 206 2.82 14.64 -10.95
N VAL A 207 2.25 14.52 -12.15
CA VAL A 207 2.80 15.12 -13.36
C VAL A 207 1.70 15.70 -14.23
N LYS A 208 2.04 16.78 -14.95
CA LYS A 208 1.19 17.45 -15.91
C LYS A 208 1.95 17.62 -17.22
N ASP A 209 1.52 16.92 -18.27
CA ASP A 209 2.04 17.03 -19.64
C ASP A 209 3.56 16.77 -19.82
N THR A 210 4.23 16.15 -18.84
CA THR A 210 5.70 15.92 -18.89
C THR A 210 6.09 14.64 -19.62
N TYR A 211 5.35 13.53 -19.43
CA TYR A 211 5.65 12.26 -20.10
C TYR A 211 4.94 12.13 -21.45
N LEU A 212 3.63 12.37 -21.45
CA LEU A 212 2.79 12.40 -22.64
C LEU A 212 2.11 13.77 -22.69
N ARG A 213 2.27 14.49 -23.79
CA ARG A 213 1.62 15.79 -23.97
C ARG A 213 0.10 15.63 -23.93
N GLY A 214 -0.58 16.50 -23.19
CA GLY A 214 -2.03 16.48 -23.02
C GLY A 214 -2.53 15.46 -21.99
N ILE A 215 -1.63 14.74 -21.31
CA ILE A 215 -1.95 13.74 -20.29
C ILE A 215 -1.33 14.15 -18.95
N SER A 216 -2.15 14.12 -17.93
CA SER A 216 -1.76 14.30 -16.53
C SER A 216 -1.92 12.98 -15.78
N ALA A 217 -1.11 12.78 -14.73
CA ALA A 217 -1.15 11.56 -13.94
C ALA A 217 -0.79 11.81 -12.47
N VAL A 218 -1.39 11.02 -11.58
CA VAL A 218 -1.02 10.95 -10.16
C VAL A 218 -0.74 9.50 -9.79
N ALA A 219 0.31 9.28 -9.02
CA ALA A 219 0.76 7.96 -8.61
C ALA A 219 1.05 7.91 -7.10
N ALA A 220 0.59 6.86 -6.43
CA ALA A 220 0.84 6.62 -5.01
C ALA A 220 1.48 5.24 -4.76
N PRO A 221 2.42 5.16 -3.80
CA PRO A 221 3.11 3.93 -3.47
C PRO A 221 2.22 2.94 -2.73
N VAL A 222 2.43 1.66 -3.02
CA VAL A 222 1.92 0.53 -2.24
C VAL A 222 3.07 -0.09 -1.47
N TYR A 223 2.95 -0.11 -0.14
CA TYR A 223 3.98 -0.61 0.77
C TYR A 223 3.73 -2.07 1.16
N ASP A 224 4.81 -2.85 1.30
CA ASP A 224 4.78 -4.19 1.90
C ASP A 224 4.88 -4.14 3.44
N TYR A 225 4.81 -5.31 4.08
CA TYR A 225 5.00 -5.48 5.53
C TYR A 225 6.36 -4.98 6.05
N ALA A 226 7.37 -4.83 5.18
CA ALA A 226 8.69 -4.32 5.53
C ALA A 226 8.80 -2.80 5.32
N GLY A 227 7.70 -2.12 4.95
CA GLY A 227 7.68 -0.68 4.68
C GLY A 227 8.34 -0.31 3.35
N ARG A 228 8.58 -1.27 2.45
CA ARG A 228 9.19 -1.04 1.14
C ARG A 228 8.11 -0.87 0.09
N VAL A 229 8.37 -0.03 -0.92
CA VAL A 229 7.45 0.13 -2.06
C VAL A 229 7.50 -1.12 -2.93
N SER A 230 6.42 -1.89 -2.93
CA SER A 230 6.29 -3.13 -3.72
C SER A 230 5.57 -2.92 -5.04
N ALA A 231 4.74 -1.87 -5.14
CA ALA A 231 4.08 -1.45 -6.36
C ALA A 231 3.71 0.04 -6.28
N VAL A 232 3.24 0.60 -7.39
CA VAL A 232 2.69 1.96 -7.47
C VAL A 232 1.37 1.91 -8.22
N ILE A 233 0.31 2.47 -7.62
CA ILE A 233 -0.98 2.68 -8.28
C ILE A 233 -0.97 4.06 -8.92
N THR A 234 -1.37 4.14 -10.18
CA THR A 234 -1.39 5.38 -10.97
C THR A 234 -2.76 5.58 -11.61
N ALA A 235 -3.28 6.81 -11.54
CA ALA A 235 -4.42 7.27 -12.33
C ALA A 235 -3.90 8.30 -13.36
N LEU A 236 -4.41 8.24 -14.59
CA LEU A 236 -4.08 9.21 -15.62
C LEU A 236 -5.28 9.54 -16.51
N GLY A 237 -5.26 10.73 -17.11
CA GLY A 237 -6.32 11.20 -17.99
C GLY A 237 -5.92 12.45 -18.76
N ALA A 238 -6.81 12.91 -19.65
CA ALA A 238 -6.59 14.12 -20.41
C ALA A 238 -6.50 15.34 -19.48
N THR A 239 -5.45 16.15 -19.63
CA THR A 239 -5.14 17.29 -18.75
C THR A 239 -6.31 18.28 -18.63
N GLY A 240 -7.16 18.43 -19.66
CA GLY A 240 -8.33 19.31 -19.60
C GLY A 240 -9.44 18.87 -18.64
N GLY A 241 -9.48 17.58 -18.26
CA GLY A 241 -10.48 17.02 -17.35
C GLY A 241 -9.88 16.27 -16.16
N PHE A 242 -8.56 16.38 -15.95
CA PHE A 242 -7.82 15.70 -14.91
C PHE A 242 -7.13 16.73 -14.03
N ASP A 243 -7.44 16.75 -12.74
CA ASP A 243 -6.77 17.62 -11.76
C ASP A 243 -5.51 16.93 -11.19
N PRO A 244 -4.30 17.39 -11.54
CA PRO A 244 -3.06 16.82 -11.04
C PRO A 244 -2.62 17.42 -9.69
N ALA A 245 -3.41 18.26 -9.03
CA ALA A 245 -3.05 18.80 -7.73
C ALA A 245 -2.77 17.67 -6.71
N VAL A 246 -1.65 17.77 -5.98
CA VAL A 246 -1.21 16.74 -5.02
C VAL A 246 -2.15 16.61 -3.81
N ASP A 247 -2.90 17.66 -3.52
CA ASP A 247 -3.96 17.77 -2.52
C ASP A 247 -5.37 17.69 -3.15
N GLY A 248 -5.44 17.48 -4.46
CA GLY A 248 -6.69 17.37 -5.22
C GLY A 248 -7.46 16.07 -4.96
N PRO A 249 -8.70 15.97 -5.47
CA PRO A 249 -9.57 14.81 -5.26
C PRO A 249 -8.98 13.53 -5.87
N ILE A 250 -8.33 13.61 -7.03
CA ILE A 250 -7.70 12.46 -7.69
C ILE A 250 -6.54 11.92 -6.84
N ALA A 251 -5.64 12.80 -6.41
CA ALA A 251 -4.51 12.40 -5.56
C ALA A 251 -4.97 11.79 -4.23
N THR A 252 -6.00 12.38 -3.62
CA THR A 252 -6.62 11.86 -2.40
C THR A 252 -7.20 10.46 -2.60
N ALA A 253 -7.93 10.23 -3.70
CA ALA A 253 -8.48 8.92 -4.04
C ALA A 253 -7.38 7.89 -4.28
N VAL A 254 -6.39 8.21 -5.12
CA VAL A 254 -5.27 7.31 -5.45
C VAL A 254 -4.48 6.93 -4.19
N ARG A 255 -4.17 7.89 -3.31
CA ARG A 255 -3.48 7.63 -2.03
C ARG A 255 -4.31 6.75 -1.09
N ARG A 256 -5.61 6.99 -0.99
CA ARG A 256 -6.52 6.17 -0.16
C ARG A 256 -6.50 4.72 -0.63
N GLU A 257 -6.62 4.50 -1.93
CA GLU A 257 -6.66 3.16 -2.51
C GLU A 257 -5.29 2.46 -2.44
N ALA A 258 -4.19 3.18 -2.62
CA ALA A 258 -2.84 2.65 -2.41
C ALA A 258 -2.57 2.28 -0.94
N ARG A 259 -3.08 3.06 0.02
CA ARG A 259 -3.02 2.70 1.45
C ARG A 259 -3.85 1.45 1.75
N ALA A 260 -5.04 1.34 1.17
CA ALA A 260 -5.88 0.15 1.32
C ALA A 260 -5.16 -1.11 0.79
N ALA A 261 -4.51 -1.03 -0.38
CA ALA A 261 -3.68 -2.10 -0.91
C ALA A 261 -2.49 -2.41 0.02
N SER A 262 -1.83 -1.39 0.57
CA SER A 262 -0.70 -1.55 1.50
C SER A 262 -1.12 -2.30 2.79
N THR A 263 -2.31 -2.01 3.31
CA THR A 263 -2.86 -2.73 4.49
C THR A 263 -3.06 -4.22 4.20
N LEU A 264 -3.49 -4.58 2.98
CA LEU A 264 -3.63 -6.00 2.59
C LEU A 264 -2.28 -6.72 2.49
N LEU A 265 -1.18 -5.98 2.30
CA LEU A 265 0.19 -6.49 2.26
C LEU A 265 0.89 -6.46 3.62
N GLY A 266 0.19 -6.07 4.68
CA GLY A 266 0.71 -6.02 6.04
C GLY A 266 1.52 -4.77 6.37
N ALA A 267 1.47 -3.71 5.55
CA ALA A 267 2.08 -2.44 5.92
C ALA A 267 1.41 -1.87 7.17
N ALA A 268 2.22 -1.28 8.05
CA ALA A 268 1.72 -0.57 9.23
C ALA A 268 0.78 0.58 8.82
N ALA A 269 -0.28 0.78 9.61
CA ALA A 269 -1.29 1.82 9.37
C ALA A 269 -0.73 3.23 9.54
#